data_AF-A0AAU9UE86-F1
#
_entry.id   AF-A0AAU9UE86-F1
#
_cell.length_a   1.000
_cell.length_b   1.000
_cell.length_c   1.000
_cell.angle_alpha   90.00
_cell.angle_beta   90.00
_cell.angle_gamma   90.00
#
_symmetry.space_group_name_H-M   'P 1'
#
loop_
_entity.id
_entity.type
_entity.pdbx_description
1 polymer ?
#
loop_
_entity_poly.entity_id
_entity_poly.type
_entity_poly.pdbx_seq_one_letter_code
_entity_poly.pdbx_strand_id
1 'polypeptide(L)'
;MNGEKGKEDINSKKFVKKWIKRYKQTKNVDNFPERGRTRVTNSKQDKEIVTLFEKNSTLRLRETKFKLAKKGIYVSLNTIRRHLHEAKLSYRSTSSKPLRQII
;
A
#
# COMPACT_ATOMS: atom_id res chain seq x y z
N MET A 1 -21.69 45.42 -23.01
CA MET A 1 -21.71 44.00 -23.41
C MET A 1 -20.71 43.25 -22.56
N ASN A 2 -21.22 42.32 -21.75
CA ASN A 2 -20.46 41.53 -20.80
C ASN A 2 -19.52 40.58 -21.55
N GLY A 3 -18.21 40.72 -21.34
CA GLY A 3 -17.24 39.69 -21.67
C GLY A 3 -16.79 39.03 -20.37
N GLU A 4 -17.43 37.92 -20.01
CA GLU A 4 -16.95 37.06 -18.93
C GLU A 4 -15.50 36.67 -19.24
N LYS A 5 -14.57 37.16 -18.41
CA LYS A 5 -13.18 36.68 -18.42
C LYS A 5 -13.21 35.19 -18.08
N GLY A 6 -13.03 34.37 -19.12
CA GLY A 6 -12.91 32.93 -19.02
C GLY A 6 -11.91 32.55 -17.93
N LYS A 7 -12.32 31.59 -17.12
CA LYS A 7 -11.61 31.02 -15.99
C LYS A 7 -10.15 30.74 -16.36
N GLU A 8 -9.22 31.40 -15.68
CA GLU A 8 -7.79 31.22 -15.89
C GLU A 8 -7.39 29.75 -15.67
N ASP A 9 -6.60 29.23 -16.61
CA ASP A 9 -6.09 27.86 -16.63
C ASP A 9 -5.46 27.47 -15.29
N ILE A 10 -6.09 26.51 -14.61
CA ILE A 10 -5.68 25.97 -13.29
C ILE A 10 -4.29 25.29 -13.31
N ASN A 11 -3.64 25.20 -14.48
CA ASN A 11 -2.35 24.52 -14.67
C ASN A 11 -1.31 25.46 -15.28
N SER A 12 -0.18 25.64 -14.57
CA SER A 12 0.97 26.40 -15.08
C SER A 12 1.46 25.86 -16.43
N LYS A 13 1.79 26.75 -17.37
CA LYS A 13 2.43 26.40 -18.68
C LYS A 13 3.60 25.42 -18.54
N LYS A 14 4.32 25.46 -17.40
CA LYS A 14 5.43 24.56 -17.07
C LYS A 14 4.96 23.11 -16.82
N PHE A 15 3.82 22.94 -16.15
CA PHE A 15 3.20 21.64 -15.90
C PHE A 15 2.77 20.98 -17.21
N VAL A 16 2.09 21.73 -18.07
CA VAL A 16 1.64 21.26 -19.39
C VAL A 16 2.83 20.83 -20.27
N LYS A 17 3.88 21.65 -20.35
CA LYS A 17 5.11 21.29 -21.09
C LYS A 17 5.77 20.01 -20.58
N LYS A 18 5.81 19.80 -19.26
CA LYS A 18 6.36 18.58 -18.65
C LYS A 18 5.56 17.34 -19.06
N TRP A 19 4.24 17.42 -19.05
CA TRP A 19 3.36 16.32 -19.47
C TRP A 19 3.47 15.99 -20.96
N ILE A 20 3.53 17.01 -21.83
CA ILE A 20 3.75 16.81 -23.27
C ILE A 20 5.07 16.08 -23.52
N LYS A 21 6.17 16.51 -22.86
CA LYS A 21 7.48 15.86 -22.99
C LYS A 21 7.42 14.40 -22.55
N ARG A 22 6.77 14.13 -21.41
CA ARG A 22 6.60 12.77 -20.90
C ARG A 22 5.82 11.90 -21.88
N TYR A 23 4.68 12.38 -22.36
CA TYR A 23 3.84 11.65 -23.30
C TYR A 23 4.58 11.33 -24.60
N LYS A 24 5.39 12.26 -25.13
CA LYS A 24 6.22 11.97 -26.32
C LYS A 24 7.18 10.79 -26.10
N GLN A 25 7.70 10.61 -24.89
CA GLN A 25 8.63 9.54 -24.53
C GLN A 25 7.92 8.22 -24.21
N THR A 26 6.88 8.27 -23.39
CA THR A 26 6.21 7.06 -22.87
C THR A 26 5.03 6.61 -23.72
N LYS A 27 4.52 7.48 -24.60
CA LYS A 27 3.24 7.34 -25.33
C LYS A 27 2.06 6.94 -24.44
N ASN A 28 2.18 7.24 -23.14
CA ASN A 28 1.28 6.77 -22.11
C ASN A 28 1.16 7.85 -21.00
N VAL A 29 -0.08 8.20 -20.64
CA VAL A 29 -0.43 9.18 -19.60
C VAL A 29 -0.75 8.55 -18.25
N ASP A 30 -0.89 7.24 -18.19
CA ASP A 30 -1.25 6.48 -17.00
C ASP A 30 -0.17 6.54 -15.92
N ASN A 31 -0.64 6.37 -14.69
CA ASN A 31 0.23 6.07 -13.57
C ASN A 31 0.60 4.59 -13.62
N PHE A 32 1.86 4.31 -13.96
CA PHE A 32 2.39 2.95 -13.94
C PHE A 32 2.43 2.45 -12.48
N PRO A 33 2.20 1.15 -12.24
CA PRO A 33 2.21 0.56 -10.89
C PRO A 33 3.56 0.69 -10.18
N GLU A 34 4.65 0.89 -10.93
CA GLU A 34 6.00 1.14 -10.41
C GLU A 34 6.21 2.59 -9.95
N ARG A 35 5.25 3.49 -10.20
CA ARG A 35 5.35 4.89 -9.74
C ARG A 35 4.95 4.97 -8.28
N GLY A 36 5.94 5.15 -7.42
CA GLY A 36 5.73 5.34 -5.98
C GLY A 36 7.02 5.06 -5.20
N ARG A 37 6.91 5.06 -3.87
CA ARG A 37 8.02 4.62 -3.02
C ARG A 37 8.20 3.12 -3.18
N THR A 38 9.42 2.68 -3.48
CA THR A 38 9.79 1.27 -3.56
C THR A 38 9.38 0.55 -2.26
N ARG A 39 8.82 -0.65 -2.40
CA ARG A 39 8.48 -1.50 -1.26
C ARG A 39 9.77 -1.89 -0.52
N VAL A 40 9.68 -1.98 0.80
CA VAL A 40 10.77 -2.51 1.64
C VAL A 40 10.94 -4.02 1.42
N THR A 41 9.87 -4.70 1.01
CA THR A 41 9.84 -6.13 0.76
C THR A 41 10.01 -6.43 -0.73
N ASN A 42 10.66 -7.56 -1.03
CA ASN A 42 10.72 -8.12 -2.38
C ASN A 42 9.59 -9.16 -2.60
N SER A 43 9.39 -9.58 -3.86
CA SER A 43 8.31 -10.52 -4.22
C SER A 43 8.38 -11.85 -3.46
N LYS A 44 9.59 -12.35 -3.15
CA LYS A 44 9.76 -13.59 -2.38
C LYS A 44 9.31 -13.41 -0.92
N GLN A 45 9.67 -12.29 -0.31
CA GLN A 45 9.26 -11.93 1.04
C GLN A 45 7.74 -11.71 1.12
N ASP A 46 7.14 -11.07 0.11
CA ASP A 46 5.69 -10.88 0.02
C ASP A 46 4.96 -12.24 0.01
N LYS A 47 5.44 -13.19 -0.79
CA LYS A 47 4.91 -14.57 -0.82
C LYS A 47 5.06 -15.25 0.54
N GLU A 48 6.22 -15.15 1.17
CA GLU A 48 6.47 -15.75 2.50
C GLU A 48 5.47 -15.24 3.55
N ILE A 49 5.15 -13.95 3.52
CA ILE A 49 4.16 -13.33 4.43
C ILE A 49 2.77 -13.93 4.19
N VAL A 50 2.34 -14.01 2.93
CA VAL A 50 1.02 -14.54 2.56
C VAL A 50 0.89 -16.02 2.91
N THR A 51 1.87 -16.83 2.53
CA THR A 51 1.86 -18.29 2.77
C THR A 51 1.84 -18.65 4.24
N LEU A 52 2.42 -17.82 5.14
CA LEU A 52 2.32 -18.04 6.58
C LEU A 52 0.87 -17.99 7.07
N PHE A 53 0.06 -17.08 6.51
CA PHE A 53 -1.36 -16.92 6.88
C PHE A 53 -2.27 -17.90 6.15
N GLU A 54 -1.97 -18.27 4.90
CA GLU A 54 -2.69 -19.33 4.20
C GLU A 54 -2.56 -20.67 4.95
N LYS A 55 -1.36 -20.98 5.47
CA LYS A 55 -1.13 -22.21 6.25
C LYS A 55 -1.74 -22.15 7.65
N ASN A 56 -1.88 -20.96 8.24
CA ASN A 56 -2.37 -20.78 9.61
C ASN A 56 -3.16 -19.47 9.73
N SER A 57 -4.44 -19.51 9.37
CA SER A 57 -5.33 -18.35 9.38
C SER A 57 -5.57 -17.76 10.78
N THR A 58 -5.26 -18.51 11.84
CA THR A 58 -5.42 -18.10 13.24
C THR A 58 -4.24 -17.31 13.80
N LEU A 59 -3.16 -17.12 13.02
CA LEU A 59 -1.97 -16.40 13.48
C LEU A 59 -2.25 -14.94 13.82
N ARG A 60 -1.61 -14.46 14.90
CA ARG A 60 -1.60 -13.04 15.25
C ARG A 60 -0.49 -12.32 14.51
N LEU A 61 -0.73 -11.07 14.13
CA LEU A 61 0.27 -10.23 13.43
C LEU A 61 1.63 -10.16 14.16
N ARG A 62 1.62 -10.10 15.50
CA ARG A 62 2.84 -10.07 16.32
C ARG A 62 3.64 -11.37 16.22
N GLU A 63 2.95 -12.50 16.23
CA GLU A 63 3.56 -13.82 16.09
C GLU A 63 4.17 -13.97 14.68
N THR A 64 3.46 -13.51 13.64
CA THR A 64 3.99 -13.49 12.28
C THR A 64 5.23 -12.62 12.16
N LYS A 65 5.24 -11.41 12.73
CA LYS A 65 6.43 -10.54 12.74
C LYS A 65 7.62 -11.26 13.36
N PHE A 66 7.42 -11.96 14.47
CA PHE A 66 8.48 -12.73 15.13
C PHE A 66 8.98 -13.90 14.27
N LYS A 67 8.07 -14.66 13.65
CA LYS A 67 8.42 -15.74 12.71
C LYS A 67 9.19 -15.25 11.50
N LEU A 68 8.80 -14.09 10.94
CA LEU A 68 9.50 -13.46 9.81
C LEU A 68 10.88 -12.96 10.21
N ALA A 69 11.02 -12.35 11.40
CA ALA A 69 12.31 -11.91 11.92
C ALA A 69 13.28 -13.09 12.10
N LYS A 70 12.80 -14.26 12.56
CA LYS A 70 13.60 -15.50 12.62
C LYS A 70 14.11 -15.98 11.26
N LYS A 71 13.42 -15.60 10.17
CA LYS A 71 13.81 -15.90 8.78
C LYS A 71 14.64 -14.77 8.14
N GLY A 72 15.07 -13.77 8.93
CA GLY A 72 15.82 -12.61 8.43
C GLY A 72 14.96 -11.55 7.72
N ILE A 73 13.63 -11.64 7.82
CA ILE A 73 12.70 -10.70 7.19
C ILE A 73 12.17 -9.72 8.25
N TYR A 74 12.72 -8.52 8.27
CA TYR A 74 12.34 -7.47 9.22
C TYR A 74 11.31 -6.53 8.62
N VAL A 75 10.05 -6.70 9.01
CA VAL A 75 8.92 -5.89 8.52
C VAL A 75 8.08 -5.32 9.65
N SER A 76 7.43 -4.18 9.38
CA SER A 76 6.48 -3.57 10.31
C SER A 76 5.15 -4.35 10.34
N LEU A 77 4.38 -4.20 11.41
CA LEU A 77 3.03 -4.79 11.48
C LEU A 77 2.10 -4.22 10.40
N ASN A 78 2.26 -2.94 10.05
CA ASN A 78 1.47 -2.29 8.99
C ASN A 78 1.82 -2.86 7.62
N THR A 79 3.10 -3.18 7.37
CA THR A 79 3.53 -3.87 6.16
C THR A 79 2.83 -5.22 6.04
N ILE A 80 2.83 -6.03 7.11
CA ILE A 80 2.13 -7.32 7.14
C ILE A 80 0.64 -7.14 6.86
N ARG A 81 -0.04 -6.20 7.55
CA ARG A 81 -1.47 -5.91 7.30
C ARG A 81 -1.75 -5.55 5.86
N ARG A 82 -0.92 -4.71 5.25
CA ARG A 82 -1.07 -4.31 3.85
C ARG A 82 -0.99 -5.52 2.92
N HIS A 83 0.00 -6.40 3.11
CA HIS A 83 0.13 -7.60 2.27
C HIS A 83 -1.07 -8.54 2.43
N LEU A 84 -1.60 -8.70 3.65
CA LEU A 84 -2.80 -9.51 3.86
C LEU A 84 -4.03 -8.89 3.22
N HIS A 85 -4.19 -7.57 3.31
CA HIS A 85 -5.27 -6.85 2.66
C HIS A 85 -5.21 -6.97 1.13
N GLU A 86 -4.03 -6.79 0.54
CA GLU A 86 -3.79 -7.00 -0.91
C GLU A 86 -4.10 -8.45 -1.33
N ALA A 87 -3.78 -9.43 -0.48
CA ALA A 87 -4.07 -10.85 -0.70
C ALA A 87 -5.50 -11.28 -0.30
N LYS A 88 -6.35 -10.35 0.16
CA LYS A 88 -7.71 -10.63 0.67
C LYS A 88 -7.77 -11.67 1.80
N LEU A 89 -6.73 -11.74 2.63
CA LEU A 89 -6.63 -12.65 3.77
C LEU A 89 -7.05 -11.96 5.08
N SER A 90 -7.81 -12.69 5.90
CA SER A 90 -8.17 -12.26 7.25
C SER A 90 -7.10 -12.66 8.27
N TYR A 91 -7.07 -11.98 9.41
CA TYR A 91 -6.20 -12.30 10.53
C TYR A 91 -6.93 -12.07 11.85
N ARG A 92 -6.46 -12.73 12.91
CA ARG A 92 -7.04 -12.57 14.24
C ARG A 92 -6.73 -11.19 14.81
N SER A 93 -7.74 -10.34 14.88
CA SER A 93 -7.70 -9.05 15.56
C SER A 93 -7.71 -9.24 17.08
N THR A 94 -6.96 -8.41 17.81
CA THR A 94 -6.97 -8.36 19.29
C THR A 94 -8.14 -7.56 19.86
N SER A 95 -9.05 -7.03 19.03
CA SER A 95 -10.12 -6.13 19.49
C SER A 95 -11.29 -6.79 20.21
N SER A 96 -11.27 -8.11 20.40
CA SER A 96 -12.21 -8.78 21.32
C SER A 96 -11.63 -8.84 22.73
N LYS A 97 -11.42 -7.68 23.36
CA LYS A 97 -11.30 -7.63 24.82
C LYS A 97 -12.70 -7.39 25.35
N PRO A 98 -13.30 -8.31 26.14
CA PRO A 98 -14.51 -7.97 26.86
C PRO A 98 -14.19 -6.78 27.76
N LEU A 99 -15.04 -5.74 27.71
CA LEU A 99 -15.02 -4.67 28.70
C LEU A 99 -15.25 -5.35 30.05
N ARG A 100 -14.27 -5.26 30.96
CA ARG A 100 -14.43 -5.78 32.31
C ARG A 100 -15.53 -4.94 32.96
N GLN A 101 -16.71 -5.54 33.16
CA GLN A 101 -17.70 -4.98 34.07
C GLN A 101 -17.06 -5.00 35.45
N ILE A 102 -16.68 -3.84 35.96
CA ILE A 102 -16.29 -3.68 37.37
C ILE A 102 -17.61 -3.76 38.13
N ILE A 103 -17.73 -4.78 38.99
CA ILE A 103 -18.81 -4.96 39.98
C ILE A 103 -18.47 -4.11 41.19
#